data_AF-A0AAN4YXX7-F1
#
_entry.id   AF-A0AAN4YXX7-F1
#
_cell.length_a   1.000
_cell.length_b   1.000
_cell.length_c   1.000
_cell.angle_alpha   90.00
_cell.angle_beta   90.00
_cell.angle_gamma   90.00
#
_symmetry.space_group_name_H-M   'P 1'
#
loop_
_entity.id
_entity.type
_entity.pdbx_description
1 polymer ?
#
loop_
_entity_poly.entity_id
_entity_poly.type
_entity_poly.pdbx_seq_one_letter_code
_entity_poly.pdbx_strand_id
1 'polypeptide(L)'
;MERCLDRPGILLKSLGDQLTAAQAPFARDDNEWPKEKGTDLLSVVKEVKPHVLIGTSTKPKAFTENIIREMAKHVEHPIVFPLSNPTRLHEASPEDINHWTEGRALMATGSPFPPVERNGVEYEVGE
;
A
#
# COMPACT_ATOMS: atom_id res chain seq x y z
N MET A 1 7.26 -5.54 11.47
CA MET A 1 6.25 -4.86 12.30
C MET A 1 5.31 -4.12 11.37
N GLU A 2 4.01 -4.36 11.49
CA GLU A 2 2.95 -3.83 10.66
C GLU A 2 2.57 -2.39 11.02
N ARG A 3 2.24 -1.55 10.03
CA ARG A 3 1.68 -0.21 10.25
C ARG A 3 0.37 -0.12 9.49
N CYS A 4 -0.72 0.14 10.22
CA CYS A 4 -2.05 0.29 9.65
C CYS A 4 -2.38 1.77 9.51
N LEU A 5 -3.09 2.10 8.43
CA LEU A 5 -3.57 3.45 8.15
C LEU A 5 -5.08 3.40 7.88
N ASP A 6 -5.78 4.48 8.21
CA ASP A 6 -7.16 4.74 7.79
C ASP A 6 -7.27 6.22 7.37
N ARG A 7 -8.48 6.76 7.25
CA ARG A 7 -8.78 8.14 6.86
C ARG A 7 -7.93 9.21 7.60
N PRO A 8 -7.64 9.10 8.91
CA PRO A 8 -6.77 10.07 9.61
C PRO A 8 -5.27 9.93 9.31
N GLY A 9 -4.86 8.87 8.60
CA GLY A 9 -3.47 8.47 8.42
C GLY A 9 -3.13 7.25 9.27
N ILE A 10 -1.85 7.13 9.66
CA ILE A 10 -1.39 6.06 10.56
C ILE A 10 -2.18 6.03 11.86
N LEU A 11 -2.52 4.82 12.31
CA LEU A 11 -3.25 4.62 13.56
C LEU A 11 -2.33 4.88 14.76
N LEU A 12 -2.64 5.90 15.54
CA LEU A 12 -1.94 6.28 16.78
C LEU A 12 -2.88 6.18 17.97
N LYS A 13 -2.36 5.85 19.15
CA LYS A 13 -3.16 5.76 20.38
C LYS A 13 -3.85 7.08 20.73
N SER A 14 -3.24 8.23 20.41
CA SER A 14 -3.85 9.55 20.60
C SER A 14 -5.14 9.79 19.80
N LEU A 15 -5.44 8.97 18.78
CA LEU A 15 -6.72 9.05 18.08
C LEU A 15 -7.90 8.70 19.00
N GLY A 16 -7.66 7.96 20.10
CA GLY A 16 -8.65 7.71 21.15
C GLY A 16 -9.96 7.16 20.61
N ASP A 17 -11.06 7.84 20.91
CA ASP A 17 -12.43 7.46 20.52
C ASP A 17 -12.67 7.44 19.01
N GLN A 18 -11.74 7.96 18.19
CA GLN A 18 -11.80 7.84 16.73
C GLN A 18 -11.39 6.45 16.24
N LEU A 19 -10.71 5.65 17.07
CA LEU A 19 -10.35 4.27 16.75
C LEU A 19 -11.56 3.35 16.99
N THR A 20 -11.87 2.54 16.00
CA THR A 20 -12.77 1.40 16.20
C THR A 20 -12.10 0.33 17.08
N ALA A 21 -12.90 -0.53 17.70
CA ALA A 21 -12.38 -1.66 18.48
C ALA A 21 -11.44 -2.58 17.67
N ALA A 22 -11.68 -2.72 16.37
CA ALA A 22 -10.82 -3.49 15.47
C ALA A 22 -9.50 -2.80 15.12
N GLN A 23 -9.45 -1.46 15.21
CA GLN A 23 -8.26 -0.65 14.93
C GLN A 23 -7.33 -0.49 16.13
N ALA A 24 -7.89 -0.48 17.35
CA ALA A 24 -7.13 -0.24 18.58
C ALA A 24 -5.90 -1.16 18.76
N PRO A 25 -5.93 -2.47 18.42
CA PRO A 25 -4.75 -3.33 18.53
C PRO A 25 -3.60 -2.96 17.59
N PHE A 26 -3.88 -2.25 16.49
CA PHE A 26 -2.88 -1.84 15.50
C PHE A 26 -2.36 -0.42 15.72
N ALA A 27 -2.97 0.33 16.63
CA ALA A 27 -2.57 1.70 16.95
C ALA A 27 -1.20 1.72 17.65
N ARG A 28 -0.31 2.58 17.14
CA ARG A 28 1.06 2.72 17.67
C ARG A 28 1.13 3.80 18.73
N ASP A 29 2.14 3.68 19.59
CA ASP A 29 2.41 4.74 20.57
C ASP A 29 2.83 6.02 19.84
N ASP A 30 2.32 7.16 20.27
CA ASP A 30 2.66 8.46 19.68
C ASP A 30 4.16 8.75 19.74
N ASN A 31 4.87 8.21 20.74
CA ASN A 31 6.32 8.35 20.84
C ASN A 31 7.08 7.57 19.75
N GLU A 32 6.48 6.51 19.18
CA GLU A 32 7.05 5.81 18.03
C GLU A 32 6.90 6.61 16.72
N TRP A 33 5.91 7.51 16.68
CA TRP A 33 5.55 8.28 15.49
C TRP A 33 5.39 9.78 15.76
N PRO A 34 6.51 10.52 15.89
CA PRO A 34 6.48 11.97 15.99
C PRO A 34 5.72 12.60 14.82
N LYS A 35 4.93 13.64 15.10
CA LYS A 35 4.09 14.34 14.10
C LYS A 35 4.87 14.82 12.87
N GLU A 36 6.15 15.13 13.04
CA GLU A 36 7.05 15.61 11.98
C GLU A 36 7.31 14.59 10.87
N LYS A 37 7.09 13.29 11.16
CA LYS A 37 7.23 12.23 10.14
C LYS A 37 6.12 12.26 9.09
N GLY A 38 5.01 12.95 9.35
CA GLY A 38 3.80 12.90 8.52
C GLY A 38 2.99 11.63 8.77
N THR A 39 1.67 11.67 8.54
CA THR A 39 0.77 10.54 8.83
C THR A 39 0.19 9.89 7.58
N ASP A 40 0.44 10.44 6.40
CA ASP A 40 -0.03 9.91 5.13
C ASP A 40 0.77 8.69 4.66
N LEU A 41 0.25 7.97 3.67
CA LEU A 41 0.85 6.72 3.19
C LEU A 41 2.27 6.91 2.65
N LEU A 42 2.57 8.00 1.95
CA LEU A 42 3.93 8.23 1.42
C LEU A 42 4.92 8.46 2.55
N SER A 43 4.55 9.27 3.53
CA SER A 43 5.32 9.48 4.75
C SER A 43 5.59 8.17 5.49
N VAL A 44 4.57 7.31 5.60
CA VAL A 44 4.73 5.99 6.22
C VAL A 44 5.68 5.09 5.44
N VAL A 45 5.55 5.03 4.11
CA VAL A 45 6.44 4.23 3.26
C VAL A 45 7.90 4.67 3.37
N LYS A 46 8.17 5.98 3.39
CA LYS A 46 9.55 6.52 3.54
C LYS A 46 10.21 6.09 4.85
N GLU A 47 9.46 6.13 5.94
CA GLU A 47 9.97 5.84 7.27
C GLU A 47 10.09 4.32 7.51
N VAL A 48 9.02 3.58 7.20
CA VAL A 48 8.89 2.16 7.54
C VAL A 48 9.65 1.27 6.55
N LYS A 49 9.78 1.72 5.29
CA LYS A 49 10.35 0.96 4.18
C LYS A 49 9.74 -0.43 4.06
N PRO A 50 8.41 -0.51 3.85
CA PRO A 50 7.70 -1.79 3.84
C PRO A 50 8.14 -2.66 2.67
N HIS A 51 8.16 -3.97 2.89
CA HIS A 51 8.33 -4.98 1.82
C HIS A 51 6.98 -5.38 1.22
N VAL A 52 5.90 -5.21 1.99
CA VAL A 52 4.53 -5.57 1.61
C VAL A 52 3.63 -4.36 1.82
N LEU A 53 2.82 -4.04 0.81
CA LEU A 53 1.82 -2.99 0.84
C LEU A 53 0.46 -3.57 0.41
N ILE A 54 -0.53 -3.52 1.32
CA ILE A 54 -1.85 -4.12 1.11
C ILE A 54 -2.91 -3.00 1.15
N GLY A 55 -3.74 -2.95 0.12
CA GLY A 55 -4.81 -1.97 -0.05
C GLY A 55 -6.17 -2.62 0.11
N THR A 56 -6.90 -2.21 1.15
CA THR A 56 -8.28 -2.67 1.42
C THR A 56 -9.18 -1.47 1.74
N SER A 57 -8.89 -0.32 1.14
CA SER A 57 -9.45 0.97 1.54
C SER A 57 -10.71 1.37 0.77
N THR A 58 -10.96 0.73 -0.37
CA THR A 58 -11.93 1.13 -1.41
C THR A 58 -11.72 2.56 -1.94
N LYS A 59 -10.53 3.13 -1.70
CA LYS A 59 -10.14 4.46 -2.17
C LYS A 59 -9.32 4.31 -3.45
N PRO A 60 -9.91 4.62 -4.62
CA PRO A 60 -9.20 4.50 -5.87
C PRO A 60 -7.99 5.43 -5.90
N LYS A 61 -6.91 5.00 -6.57
CA LYS A 61 -5.67 5.77 -6.76
C LYS A 61 -4.94 6.11 -5.45
N ALA A 62 -5.16 5.34 -4.38
CA ALA A 62 -4.43 5.51 -3.13
C ALA A 62 -2.95 5.09 -3.24
N PHE A 63 -2.64 4.12 -4.11
CA PHE A 63 -1.26 3.74 -4.42
C PHE A 63 -0.77 4.56 -5.61
N THR A 64 -0.16 5.71 -5.31
CA THR A 64 0.38 6.58 -6.36
C THR A 64 1.75 6.10 -6.82
N GLU A 65 2.17 6.52 -8.01
CA GLU A 65 3.52 6.28 -8.53
C GLU A 65 4.61 6.63 -7.52
N ASN A 66 4.49 7.80 -6.86
CA ASN A 66 5.44 8.24 -5.86
C ASN A 66 5.56 7.26 -4.68
N ILE A 67 4.45 6.67 -4.25
CA ILE A 67 4.43 5.70 -3.15
C ILE A 67 5.10 4.40 -3.58
N ILE A 68 4.70 3.87 -4.74
CA ILE A 68 5.22 2.58 -5.23
C ILE A 68 6.70 2.68 -5.60
N ARG A 69 7.12 3.77 -6.26
CA ARG A 69 8.54 4.00 -6.55
C ARG A 69 9.35 4.22 -5.29
N GLU A 70 8.82 4.93 -4.29
CA GLU A 70 9.51 5.11 -3.02
C GLU A 70 9.71 3.77 -2.31
N MET A 71 8.67 2.92 -2.25
CA MET A 71 8.78 1.56 -1.73
C MET A 71 9.86 0.77 -2.49
N ALA A 72 9.81 0.78 -3.83
CA ALA A 72 10.71 0.02 -4.71
C ALA A 72 12.18 0.47 -4.70
N LYS A 73 12.52 1.60 -4.06
CA LYS A 73 13.90 2.03 -3.81
C LYS A 73 14.58 1.21 -2.70
N HIS A 74 13.80 0.72 -1.74
CA HIS A 74 14.33 0.10 -0.53
C HIS A 74 14.15 -1.43 -0.50
N VAL A 75 13.38 -1.98 -1.45
CA VAL A 75 13.15 -3.42 -1.58
C VAL A 75 13.34 -3.86 -3.03
N GLU A 76 14.06 -4.96 -3.23
CA GLU A 76 14.33 -5.52 -4.56
C GLU A 76 13.06 -6.07 -5.20
N HIS A 77 12.22 -6.78 -4.43
CA HIS A 77 10.96 -7.37 -4.88
C HIS A 77 9.79 -6.89 -4.01
N PRO A 78 9.20 -5.71 -4.29
CA PRO A 78 8.06 -5.21 -3.52
C PRO A 78 6.82 -6.09 -3.72
N ILE A 79 6.09 -6.38 -2.64
CA ILE A 79 4.81 -7.08 -2.71
C ILE A 79 3.69 -6.05 -2.59
N VAL A 80 2.83 -5.93 -3.61
CA VAL A 80 1.78 -4.90 -3.68
C VAL A 80 0.44 -5.53 -4.00
N PHE A 81 -0.50 -5.46 -3.05
CA PHE A 81 -1.83 -6.07 -3.15
C PHE A 81 -2.93 -5.00 -3.18
N PRO A 82 -3.33 -4.48 -4.35
CA PRO A 82 -4.50 -3.62 -4.48
C PRO A 82 -5.79 -4.48 -4.50
N LEU A 83 -6.37 -4.73 -3.31
CA LEU A 83 -7.45 -5.70 -3.12
C LEU A 83 -8.86 -5.08 -3.16
N SER A 84 -8.97 -3.76 -3.35
CA SER A 84 -10.27 -3.10 -3.32
C SER A 84 -11.16 -3.42 -4.53
N ASN A 85 -12.41 -3.78 -4.22
CA ASN A 85 -13.42 -4.19 -5.18
C ASN A 85 -14.62 -3.24 -5.22
N PRO A 86 -15.33 -3.11 -6.37
CA PRO A 86 -15.04 -3.71 -7.68
C PRO A 86 -13.86 -3.03 -8.39
N THR A 87 -13.36 -3.54 -9.52
CA THR A 87 -12.16 -3.09 -10.27
C THR A 87 -11.90 -1.57 -10.26
N ARG A 88 -12.94 -0.74 -10.43
CA ARG A 88 -12.83 0.73 -10.39
C ARG A 88 -12.33 1.33 -9.07
N LEU A 89 -12.34 0.56 -7.98
CA LEU A 89 -11.95 0.96 -6.63
C LEU A 89 -10.55 0.48 -6.24
N HIS A 90 -9.84 -0.22 -7.13
CA HIS A 90 -8.46 -0.64 -6.90
C HIS A 90 -7.56 0.55 -6.51
N GLU A 91 -6.60 0.31 -5.63
CA GLU A 91 -5.67 1.33 -5.19
C GLU A 91 -4.71 1.77 -6.32
N ALA A 92 -4.34 0.86 -7.23
CA ALA A 92 -3.60 1.09 -8.47
C ALA A 92 -3.79 -0.12 -9.41
N SER A 93 -3.55 0.07 -10.72
CA SER A 93 -3.59 -1.04 -11.68
C SER A 93 -2.31 -1.88 -11.61
N PRO A 94 -2.38 -3.20 -11.88
CA PRO A 94 -1.18 -4.02 -11.98
C PRO A 94 -0.21 -3.55 -13.07
N GLU A 95 -0.72 -3.00 -14.19
CA GLU A 95 0.09 -2.44 -15.25
C GLU A 95 0.95 -1.26 -14.75
N ASP A 96 0.33 -0.33 -14.02
CA ASP A 96 1.02 0.81 -13.42
C ASP A 96 2.07 0.34 -12.41
N ILE A 97 1.72 -0.56 -11.49
CA ILE A 97 2.65 -1.08 -10.48
C ILE A 97 3.82 -1.80 -11.16
N ASN A 98 3.57 -2.61 -12.19
CA ASN A 98 4.59 -3.28 -12.97
C ASN A 98 5.55 -2.26 -13.61
N HIS A 99 5.02 -1.21 -14.23
CA HIS A 99 5.82 -0.15 -14.83
C HIS A 99 6.65 0.62 -13.79
N TRP A 100 6.04 1.04 -12.68
CA TRP A 100 6.71 1.83 -11.63
C TRP A 100 7.79 1.07 -10.89
N THR A 101 7.72 -0.26 -10.88
CA THR A 101 8.69 -1.15 -10.23
C THR A 101 9.64 -1.84 -11.21
N GLU A 102 9.62 -1.47 -12.49
CA GLU A 102 10.47 -2.09 -13.54
C GLU A 102 10.27 -3.61 -13.62
N GLY A 103 9.02 -4.06 -13.44
CA GLY A 103 8.62 -5.46 -13.45
C GLY A 103 9.06 -6.27 -12.24
N ARG A 104 9.53 -5.62 -11.16
CA ARG A 104 10.02 -6.32 -9.97
C ARG A 104 8.93 -6.68 -8.96
N ALA A 105 7.78 -6.02 -9.00
CA ALA A 105 6.72 -6.23 -8.03
C ALA A 105 6.06 -7.62 -8.14
N LEU A 106 5.74 -8.19 -6.99
CA LEU A 106 4.81 -9.32 -6.88
C LEU A 106 3.43 -8.77 -6.54
N MET A 107 2.43 -9.17 -7.31
CA MET A 107 1.10 -8.57 -7.24
C MET A 107 0.01 -9.64 -7.16
N ALA A 108 -1.06 -9.31 -6.44
CA ALA A 108 -2.33 -10.01 -6.44
C ALA A 108 -3.43 -8.97 -6.24
N THR A 109 -4.55 -9.11 -6.94
CA THR A 109 -5.63 -8.12 -6.96
C THR A 109 -6.93 -8.68 -6.40
N GLY A 110 -7.83 -7.81 -5.96
CA GLY A 110 -9.15 -8.27 -5.48
C GLY A 110 -10.16 -8.55 -6.60
N SER A 111 -9.87 -8.08 -7.81
CA SER A 111 -10.69 -8.17 -9.02
C SER A 111 -9.81 -8.62 -10.18
N PRO A 112 -10.37 -9.16 -11.28
CA PRO A 112 -9.58 -9.59 -12.42
C PRO A 112 -9.00 -8.41 -13.19
N PHE A 113 -7.76 -8.56 -13.66
CA PHE A 113 -7.06 -7.63 -14.55
C PHE A 113 -6.47 -8.37 -15.75
N PRO A 114 -6.24 -7.67 -16.88
CA PRO A 114 -5.44 -8.24 -17.97
C PRO A 114 -4.03 -8.64 -17.49
N PRO A 115 -3.38 -9.59 -18.18
CA PRO A 115 -1.96 -9.90 -17.96
C PRO A 115 -1.07 -8.65 -18.11
N VAL A 116 0.07 -8.66 -17.43
CA VAL A 116 1.10 -7.61 -17.54
C VAL A 116 2.30 -8.12 -18.32
N GLU A 117 2.90 -7.27 -19.15
CA GLU A 117 4.15 -7.60 -19.83
C GLU A 117 5.36 -7.28 -18.95
N ARG A 118 6.27 -8.24 -18.82
CA ARG A 118 7.57 -8.06 -18.19
C ARG A 118 8.65 -8.70 -19.08
N ASN A 119 9.56 -7.86 -19.59
CA ASN A 119 10.67 -8.27 -20.46
C ASN A 119 10.21 -9.08 -21.69
N GLY A 120 9.10 -8.69 -22.32
CA GLY A 120 8.55 -9.39 -23.49
C GLY A 120 7.82 -10.70 -23.17
N VAL A 121 7.57 -11.01 -21.89
CA VAL A 121 6.78 -12.17 -21.45
C VAL A 121 5.54 -11.66 -20.72
N GLU A 122 4.37 -12.19 -21.07
CA GLU A 122 3.12 -11.91 -20.36
C GLU A 122 3.04 -12.74 -19.06
N TYR A 123 2.60 -12.09 -17.99
CA TYR A 123 2.36 -12.71 -16.68
C TYR A 123 0.91 -12.45 -16.26
N GLU A 124 0.21 -13.52 -15.91
CA GLU A 124 -1.10 -13.41 -15.28
C GLU A 124 -0.95 -12.87 -13.85
N VAL A 125 -1.85 -11.95 -13.48
CA VAL A 125 -1.93 -11.40 -12.13
C VAL A 125 -3.00 -12.19 -11.39
N GLY A 126 -2.62 -12.79 -10.25
CA GLY A 126 -3.54 -13.59 -9.44
C GLY A 126 -4.62 -12.76 -8.76
N GLU A 127 -5.78 -13.39 -8.56
CA GLU A 127 -6.91 -12.91 -7.73
C GLU A 127 -7.08 -13.79 -6.49
#